data_AF-A0A0N0EBS0-F1
#
_entry.id   AF-A0A0N0EBS0-F1
#
_cell.length_a   1.000
_cell.length_b   1.000
_cell.length_c   1.000
_cell.angle_alpha   90.00
_cell.angle_beta   90.00
_cell.angle_gamma   90.00
#
_symmetry.space_group_name_H-M   'P 1'
#
loop_
_entity.id
_entity.type
_entity.pdbx_description
1 polymer ?
#
loop_
_entity_poly.entity_id
_entity_poly.type
_entity_poly.pdbx_seq_one_letter_code
_entity_poly.pdbx_strand_id
1 'polypeptide(L)'
;MKRLGLFAFFTILFLGVSLGLSSNAHAASDADVEKALEIIDAANMEMDMIIETGVQEADDLWEVYLEELAELEDELTELNTDIDELETALVNSTDSLQQAEIEEALATLQAEKELLEERIAQRTAQFDQEVDAIISYVFDITLQMTQETIDEVAEYGVVAECFWKYVRFADRWAWIDPVRVVNF
;
A
#
# COMPACT_ATOMS: atom_id res chain seq x y z
N MET A 1 -12.49 17.32 -16.16
CA MET A 1 -13.32 16.12 -15.88
C MET A 1 -12.90 15.59 -14.52
N LYS A 2 -13.82 15.50 -13.57
CA LYS A 2 -13.54 15.18 -12.17
C LYS A 2 -13.18 13.69 -12.06
N ARG A 3 -11.93 13.37 -11.66
CA ARG A 3 -11.58 12.02 -11.24
C ARG A 3 -12.24 11.79 -9.88
N LEU A 4 -13.34 11.04 -9.89
CA LEU A 4 -13.97 10.52 -8.68
C LEU A 4 -12.93 9.68 -7.95
N GLY A 5 -12.66 10.03 -6.70
CA GLY A 5 -11.90 9.19 -5.79
C GLY A 5 -12.53 7.81 -5.70
N LEU A 6 -11.71 6.79 -5.91
CA LEU A 6 -12.07 5.40 -5.69
C LEU A 6 -12.02 5.10 -4.17
N PHE A 7 -12.90 5.75 -3.41
CA PHE A 7 -13.28 5.24 -2.09
C PHE A 7 -14.25 4.07 -2.34
N ALA A 8 -13.70 2.89 -2.57
CA ALA A 8 -14.46 1.65 -2.59
C ALA A 8 -14.83 1.26 -1.16
N PHE A 9 -15.94 1.86 -0.73
CA PHE A 9 -16.92 1.37 0.22
C PHE A 9 -17.04 -0.18 0.19
N PHE A 10 -16.45 -0.89 1.15
CA PHE A 10 -16.86 -2.26 1.49
C PHE A 10 -17.43 -2.27 2.91
N THR A 11 -18.59 -1.63 3.04
CA THR A 11 -19.56 -2.00 4.07
C THR A 11 -20.46 -3.07 3.47
N ILE A 12 -20.79 -4.07 4.29
CA ILE A 12 -21.70 -5.20 4.04
C ILE A 12 -21.01 -6.46 3.47
N LEU A 13 -20.41 -7.22 4.38
CA LEU A 13 -20.57 -8.69 4.40
C LEU A 13 -20.79 -9.19 5.84
N PHE A 14 -21.70 -8.53 6.55
CA PHE A 14 -22.31 -9.05 7.78
C PHE A 14 -23.56 -9.86 7.37
N LEU A 15 -23.36 -11.07 6.85
CA LEU A 15 -24.48 -11.99 6.62
C LEU A 15 -24.00 -13.45 6.65
N GLY A 16 -24.08 -14.01 7.85
CA GLY A 16 -24.44 -15.39 8.16
C GLY A 16 -23.99 -16.47 7.18
N VAL A 17 -22.85 -17.08 7.50
CA VAL A 17 -22.68 -18.53 7.32
C VAL A 17 -22.39 -19.13 8.69
N SER A 18 -23.38 -19.03 9.59
CA SER A 18 -23.52 -19.97 10.69
C SER A 18 -24.08 -21.27 10.12
N LEU A 19 -23.29 -21.97 9.31
CA LEU A 19 -23.54 -23.38 9.04
C LEU A 19 -23.10 -24.14 10.29
N GLY A 20 -24.06 -24.28 11.21
CA GLY A 20 -23.97 -25.24 12.28
C GLY A 20 -23.84 -26.65 11.70
N LEU A 21 -22.60 -27.09 11.53
CA LEU A 21 -22.28 -28.50 11.65
C LEU A 21 -22.30 -28.79 13.15
N SER A 22 -23.30 -29.56 13.56
CA SER A 22 -23.29 -30.26 14.84
C SER A 22 -22.09 -31.23 14.86
N SER A 23 -20.90 -30.72 15.18
CA SER A 23 -19.78 -31.56 15.56
C SER A 23 -20.03 -32.01 16.99
N ASN A 24 -19.92 -33.32 17.20
CA ASN A 24 -19.90 -33.89 18.54
C ASN A 24 -18.82 -33.15 19.34
N ALA A 25 -19.18 -32.52 20.45
CA ALA A 25 -18.23 -31.93 21.37
C ALA A 25 -17.42 -33.07 22.01
N HIS A 26 -16.40 -33.53 21.30
CA HIS A 26 -15.28 -34.24 21.91
C HIS A 26 -14.45 -33.18 22.62
N ALA A 27 -14.40 -33.26 23.94
CA ALA A 27 -13.42 -32.49 24.70
C ALA A 27 -12.03 -32.89 24.21
N ALA A 28 -11.26 -31.92 23.73
CA ALA A 28 -9.88 -32.12 23.31
C ALA A 28 -9.08 -32.67 24.51
N SER A 29 -8.16 -33.60 24.25
CA SER A 29 -7.24 -34.03 25.30
C SER A 29 -6.19 -32.94 25.55
N ASP A 30 -5.59 -32.90 26.74
CA ASP A 30 -4.53 -31.93 27.04
C ASP A 30 -3.39 -31.95 26.00
N ALA A 31 -3.07 -33.13 25.45
CA ALA A 31 -2.07 -33.30 24.41
C ALA A 31 -2.51 -32.75 23.04
N ASP A 32 -3.80 -32.88 22.70
CA ASP A 32 -4.37 -32.32 21.46
C ASP A 32 -4.41 -30.79 21.53
N VAL A 33 -4.76 -30.24 22.70
CA VAL A 33 -4.74 -28.78 22.95
C VAL A 33 -3.31 -28.24 22.87
N GLU A 34 -2.35 -28.89 23.53
CA GLU A 34 -0.94 -28.50 23.45
C GLU A 34 -0.46 -28.50 22.00
N LYS A 35 -0.84 -29.53 21.22
CA LYS A 35 -0.44 -29.62 19.82
C LYS A 35 -1.04 -28.51 18.94
N ALA A 36 -2.32 -28.21 19.12
CA ALA A 36 -2.99 -27.13 18.41
C ALA A 36 -2.38 -25.77 18.74
N LEU A 37 -2.00 -25.53 20.00
CA LEU A 37 -1.33 -24.29 20.40
C LEU A 37 0.04 -24.14 19.72
N GLU A 38 0.84 -25.21 19.62
CA GLU A 38 2.11 -25.19 18.88
C GLU A 38 1.93 -24.81 17.40
N ILE A 39 0.89 -25.34 16.76
CA ILE A 39 0.58 -25.06 15.35
C ILE A 39 0.22 -23.58 15.17
N ILE A 40 -0.65 -23.05 16.03
CA ILE A 40 -1.08 -21.65 15.99
C ILE A 40 0.10 -20.71 16.24
N ASP A 41 0.94 -21.00 17.23
CA ASP A 41 2.11 -20.19 17.54
C ASP A 41 3.11 -20.16 16.39
N ALA A 42 3.34 -21.31 15.74
CA ALA A 42 4.20 -21.41 14.57
C ALA A 42 3.64 -20.60 13.38
N ALA A 43 2.34 -20.75 13.08
CA ALA A 43 1.69 -20.02 11.99
C ALA A 43 1.70 -18.51 12.23
N ASN A 44 1.42 -18.05 13.46
CA ASN A 44 1.47 -16.63 13.82
C ASN A 44 2.89 -16.07 13.70
N MET A 45 3.92 -16.82 14.10
CA MET A 45 5.31 -16.41 13.92
C MET A 45 5.67 -16.23 12.44
N GLU A 46 5.22 -17.15 11.59
CA GLU A 46 5.45 -17.05 10.14
C GLU A 46 4.70 -15.88 9.51
N MET A 47 3.43 -15.66 9.90
CA MET A 47 2.66 -14.49 9.47
C MET A 47 3.31 -13.18 9.91
N ASP A 48 3.79 -13.09 11.16
CA ASP A 48 4.49 -11.89 11.64
C ASP A 48 5.77 -11.62 10.81
N MET A 49 6.53 -12.65 10.43
CA MET A 49 7.69 -12.49 9.55
C MET A 49 7.30 -11.97 8.15
N ILE A 50 6.21 -12.48 7.57
CA ILE A 50 5.70 -12.04 6.26
C ILE A 50 5.26 -10.57 6.34
N ILE A 51 4.55 -10.21 7.41
CA ILE A 51 4.12 -8.84 7.66
C ILE A 51 5.33 -7.92 7.81
N GLU A 52 6.30 -8.27 8.65
CA GLU A 52 7.52 -7.48 8.87
C GLU A 52 8.31 -7.29 7.57
N THR A 53 8.43 -8.35 6.75
CA THR A 53 9.10 -8.28 5.44
C THR A 53 8.37 -7.32 4.51
N GLY A 54 7.04 -7.44 4.38
CA GLY A 54 6.27 -6.54 3.51
C GLY A 54 6.30 -5.08 4.01
N VAL A 55 6.32 -4.85 5.32
CA VAL A 55 6.49 -3.50 5.88
C VAL A 55 7.85 -2.92 5.50
N GLN A 56 8.92 -3.70 5.67
CA GLN A 56 10.27 -3.26 5.31
C GLN A 56 10.37 -2.95 3.81
N GLU A 57 9.84 -3.82 2.95
CA GLU A 57 9.84 -3.61 1.49
C GLU A 57 9.07 -2.34 1.10
N ALA A 58 7.94 -2.07 1.74
CA ALA A 58 7.17 -0.85 1.48
C ALA A 58 7.92 0.41 1.97
N ASP A 59 8.56 0.35 3.13
CA ASP A 59 9.33 1.47 3.70
C ASP A 59 10.58 1.77 2.86
N ASP A 60 11.30 0.75 2.38
CA ASP A 60 12.44 0.89 1.48
C ASP A 60 12.00 1.56 0.15
N LEU A 61 10.86 1.13 -0.38
CA LEU A 61 10.29 1.69 -1.61
C LEU A 61 9.82 3.14 -1.43
N TRP A 62 9.34 3.50 -0.24
CA TRP A 62 9.00 4.88 0.12
C TRP A 62 10.23 5.78 0.20
N GLU A 63 11.33 5.30 0.78
CA GLU A 63 12.58 6.07 0.87
C GLU A 63 13.09 6.44 -0.52
N VAL A 64 13.16 5.47 -1.44
CA VAL A 64 13.57 5.69 -2.83
C VAL A 64 12.62 6.67 -3.53
N TYR A 65 11.31 6.48 -3.38
CA TYR A 65 10.33 7.39 -3.98
C TYR A 65 10.47 8.83 -3.49
N LEU A 66 10.74 9.04 -2.20
CA LEU A 66 10.93 10.38 -1.64
C LEU A 66 12.20 11.06 -2.17
N GLU A 67 13.29 10.30 -2.34
CA GLU A 67 14.52 10.82 -2.95
C GLU A 67 14.27 11.24 -4.40
N GLU A 68 13.67 10.36 -5.21
CA GLU A 68 13.33 10.65 -6.60
C GLU A 68 12.38 11.85 -6.71
N LEU A 69 11.36 11.93 -5.85
CA LEU A 69 10.40 13.04 -5.87
C LEU A 69 11.08 14.36 -5.54
N ALA A 70 12.00 14.38 -4.56
CA ALA A 70 12.72 15.58 -4.19
C ALA A 70 13.58 16.11 -5.35
N GLU A 71 14.29 15.22 -6.06
CA GLU A 71 15.08 15.59 -7.25
C GLU A 71 14.18 16.20 -8.35
N LEU A 72 13.03 15.57 -8.60
CA LEU A 72 12.08 16.05 -9.61
C LEU A 72 11.43 17.40 -9.22
N GLU A 73 11.13 17.61 -7.94
CA GLU A 73 10.58 18.87 -7.42
C GLU A 73 11.61 20.01 -7.46
N ASP A 74 12.89 19.71 -7.23
CA ASP A 74 13.98 20.66 -7.38
C ASP A 74 14.14 21.08 -8.84
N GLU A 75 14.16 20.12 -9.78
CA GLU A 75 14.17 20.41 -11.24
C GLU A 75 12.96 21.27 -11.65
N LEU A 76 11.78 20.97 -11.12
CA LEU A 76 10.56 21.72 -11.42
C LEU A 76 10.63 23.16 -10.89
N THR A 77 11.28 23.36 -9.74
CA THR A 77 11.47 24.67 -9.12
C THR A 77 12.47 25.52 -9.92
N GLU A 78 13.57 24.94 -10.39
CA GLU A 78 14.53 25.60 -11.28
C GLU A 78 13.83 26.04 -12.57
N LEU A 79 13.07 25.15 -13.19
CA LEU A 79 12.35 25.45 -14.43
C LEU A 79 11.29 26.54 -14.27
N ASN A 80 10.57 26.57 -13.14
CA ASN A 80 9.63 27.65 -12.85
C ASN A 80 10.36 29.00 -12.66
N THR A 81 11.55 28.97 -12.05
CA THR A 81 12.36 30.18 -11.88
C THR A 81 12.80 30.72 -13.24
N ASP A 82 13.29 29.87 -14.13
CA ASP A 82 13.70 30.26 -15.49
C ASP A 82 12.52 30.82 -16.31
N ILE A 83 11.34 30.20 -16.19
CA ILE A 83 10.11 30.71 -16.81
C ILE A 83 9.77 32.10 -16.28
N ASP A 84 9.75 32.29 -14.95
CA ASP A 84 9.43 33.58 -14.34
C ASP A 84 10.42 34.69 -14.75
N GLU A 85 11.71 34.36 -14.87
CA GLU A 85 12.74 35.27 -15.36
C GLU A 85 12.51 35.67 -16.83
N LEU A 86 12.18 34.69 -17.69
CA LEU A 86 11.88 34.95 -19.10
C LEU A 86 10.57 35.72 -19.28
N GLU A 87 9.52 35.43 -18.52
CA GLU A 87 8.27 36.20 -18.53
C GLU A 87 8.52 37.65 -18.12
N THR A 88 9.34 37.86 -17.09
CA THR A 88 9.77 39.20 -16.67
C THR A 88 10.58 39.90 -17.77
N ALA A 89 11.49 39.19 -18.44
CA ALA A 89 12.26 39.73 -19.55
C ALA A 89 11.37 40.11 -20.74
N LEU A 90 10.37 39.28 -21.07
CA LEU A 90 9.41 39.52 -22.15
C LEU A 90 8.61 40.80 -21.92
N VAL A 91 8.09 40.98 -20.70
CA VAL A 91 7.30 42.17 -20.31
C VAL A 91 8.13 43.45 -20.38
N ASN A 92 9.43 43.37 -20.09
CA ASN A 92 10.34 44.52 -20.09
C ASN A 92 10.99 44.80 -21.46
N SER A 93 10.95 43.85 -22.40
CA SER A 93 11.53 44.04 -23.73
C SER A 93 10.63 44.93 -24.59
N THR A 94 11.27 45.83 -25.36
CA THR A 94 10.59 46.69 -26.34
C THR A 94 11.00 46.36 -27.78
N ASP A 95 11.91 45.41 -27.97
CA ASP A 95 12.41 44.96 -29.26
C ASP A 95 11.61 43.73 -29.73
N SER A 96 10.96 43.82 -30.89
CA SER A 96 10.09 42.75 -31.40
C SER A 96 10.83 41.47 -31.76
N LEU A 97 12.11 41.54 -32.14
CA LEU A 97 12.91 40.34 -32.43
C LEU A 97 13.28 39.64 -31.13
N GLN A 98 13.71 40.41 -30.12
CA GLN A 98 13.99 39.86 -28.80
C GLN A 98 12.75 39.25 -28.14
N GLN A 99 11.59 39.88 -28.28
CA GLN A 99 10.32 39.32 -27.79
C GLN A 99 10.03 37.95 -28.43
N ALA A 100 10.21 37.82 -29.74
CA ALA A 100 9.99 36.55 -30.44
C ALA A 100 10.96 35.44 -29.98
N GLU A 101 12.23 35.77 -29.74
CA GLU A 101 13.22 34.82 -29.20
C GLU A 101 12.84 34.36 -27.77
N ILE A 102 12.37 35.29 -26.92
CA ILE A 102 11.94 34.96 -25.56
C ILE A 102 10.67 34.10 -25.58
N GLU A 103 9.70 34.40 -26.45
CA GLU A 103 8.48 33.60 -26.62
C GLU A 103 8.80 32.16 -27.06
N GLU A 104 9.76 31.98 -27.96
CA GLU A 104 10.21 30.63 -28.39
C GLU A 104 10.88 29.87 -27.24
N ALA A 105 11.73 30.53 -26.44
CA ALA A 105 12.35 29.94 -25.26
C ALA A 105 11.31 29.56 -24.19
N LEU A 106 10.35 30.45 -23.91
CA LEU A 106 9.24 30.18 -22.99
C LEU A 106 8.40 28.98 -23.43
N ALA A 107 8.07 28.89 -24.72
CA ALA A 107 7.32 27.74 -25.24
C ALA A 107 8.08 26.42 -25.04
N THR A 108 9.41 26.46 -25.16
CA THR A 108 10.26 25.29 -24.92
C THR A 108 10.26 24.88 -23.45
N LEU A 109 10.51 25.82 -22.53
CA LEU A 109 10.52 25.53 -21.09
C LEU A 109 9.14 25.11 -20.57
N GLN A 110 8.06 25.69 -21.10
CA GLN A 110 6.70 25.28 -20.76
C GLN A 110 6.42 23.84 -21.19
N ALA A 111 6.88 23.43 -22.37
CA ALA A 111 6.75 22.04 -22.81
C ALA A 111 7.60 21.08 -21.95
N GLU A 112 8.81 21.47 -21.57
CA GLU A 112 9.65 20.70 -20.65
C GLU A 112 8.99 20.55 -19.26
N LYS A 113 8.35 21.61 -18.78
CA LYS A 113 7.61 21.60 -17.52
C LYS A 113 6.46 20.62 -17.54
N GLU A 114 5.67 20.63 -18.61
CA GLU A 114 4.55 19.69 -18.78
C GLU A 114 5.04 18.23 -18.76
N LEU A 115 6.17 17.93 -19.42
CA LEU A 115 6.77 16.60 -19.41
C LEU A 115 7.28 16.20 -18.01
N LEU A 116 7.86 17.16 -17.27
CA LEU A 116 8.35 16.93 -15.91
C LEU A 116 7.20 16.66 -14.93
N GLU A 117 6.14 17.46 -14.99
CA GLU A 117 4.92 17.25 -14.21
C GLU A 117 4.27 15.90 -14.52
N GLU A 118 4.27 15.48 -15.80
CA GLU A 118 3.82 14.14 -16.18
C GLU A 118 4.72 13.05 -15.59
N ARG A 119 6.04 13.21 -15.62
CA ARG A 119 7.00 12.24 -15.04
C ARG A 119 6.80 12.08 -13.53
N ILE A 120 6.59 13.17 -12.80
CA ILE A 120 6.25 13.14 -11.37
C ILE A 120 4.96 12.34 -11.15
N ALA A 121 3.90 12.68 -11.90
CA ALA A 121 2.61 11.99 -11.77
C ALA A 121 2.70 10.48 -12.10
N GLN A 122 3.50 10.11 -13.10
CA GLN A 122 3.76 8.72 -13.45
C GLN A 122 4.50 7.98 -12.34
N ARG A 123 5.54 8.60 -11.75
CA ARG A 123 6.31 7.97 -10.68
C ARG A 123 5.48 7.78 -9.41
N THR A 124 4.68 8.77 -9.02
CA THR A 124 3.71 8.63 -7.92
C THR A 124 2.74 7.49 -8.18
N ALA A 125 2.17 7.39 -9.39
CA ALA A 125 1.23 6.31 -9.72
C ALA A 125 1.90 4.93 -9.69
N GLN A 126 3.18 4.83 -10.09
CA GLN A 126 3.92 3.58 -10.03
C GLN A 126 4.26 3.19 -8.59
N PHE A 127 4.72 4.13 -7.76
CA PHE A 127 4.91 3.94 -6.32
C PHE A 127 3.62 3.41 -5.67
N ASP A 128 2.48 4.05 -5.98
CA ASP A 128 1.18 3.66 -5.44
C ASP A 128 0.83 2.20 -5.79
N GLN A 129 1.08 1.79 -7.03
CA GLN A 129 0.85 0.43 -7.50
C GLN A 129 1.78 -0.59 -6.83
N GLU A 130 3.03 -0.23 -6.61
CA GLU A 130 4.04 -1.09 -5.99
C GLU A 130 3.69 -1.36 -4.52
N VAL A 131 3.31 -0.33 -3.75
CA VAL A 131 2.86 -0.51 -2.36
C VAL A 131 1.55 -1.31 -2.28
N ASP A 132 0.59 -1.07 -3.18
CA ASP A 132 -0.65 -1.84 -3.20
C ASP A 132 -0.41 -3.33 -3.52
N ALA A 133 0.58 -3.64 -4.36
CA ALA A 133 0.97 -5.02 -4.64
C ALA A 133 1.56 -5.71 -3.41
N ILE A 134 2.41 -5.02 -2.64
CA ILE A 134 2.97 -5.53 -1.37
C ILE A 134 1.85 -5.80 -0.37
N ILE A 135 0.96 -4.83 -0.16
CA ILE A 135 -0.18 -4.98 0.76
C ILE A 135 -1.06 -6.16 0.34
N SER A 136 -1.38 -6.28 -0.95
CA SER A 136 -2.20 -7.37 -1.47
C SER A 136 -1.54 -8.73 -1.25
N TYR A 137 -0.23 -8.84 -1.51
CA TYR A 137 0.51 -10.07 -1.28
C TYR A 137 0.49 -10.50 0.19
N VAL A 138 0.82 -9.57 1.11
CA VAL A 138 0.79 -9.86 2.55
C VAL A 138 -0.61 -10.29 2.99
N PHE A 139 -1.64 -9.56 2.56
CA PHE A 139 -3.03 -9.90 2.87
C PHE A 139 -3.42 -11.29 2.36
N ASP A 140 -3.19 -11.58 1.08
CA ASP A 140 -3.62 -12.84 0.47
C ASP A 140 -2.94 -14.05 1.11
N ILE A 141 -1.63 -13.95 1.39
CA ILE A 141 -0.88 -15.05 2.01
C ILE A 141 -1.28 -15.25 3.48
N THR A 142 -1.39 -14.18 4.26
CA THR A 142 -1.80 -14.28 5.67
C THR A 142 -3.24 -14.80 5.81
N LEU A 143 -4.13 -14.40 4.91
CA LEU A 143 -5.50 -14.90 4.85
C LEU A 143 -5.58 -16.39 4.54
N GLN A 144 -4.72 -16.88 3.64
CA GLN A 144 -4.62 -18.31 3.36
C GLN A 144 -4.10 -19.07 4.58
N MET A 145 -2.99 -18.61 5.19
CA MET A 145 -2.40 -19.25 6.36
C MET A 145 -3.37 -19.31 7.54
N THR A 146 -4.15 -18.25 7.74
CA THR A 146 -5.18 -18.18 8.77
C THR A 146 -6.28 -19.22 8.57
N GLN A 147 -6.78 -19.37 7.34
CA GLN A 147 -7.78 -20.39 7.02
C GLN A 147 -7.22 -21.81 7.23
N GLU A 148 -6.01 -22.08 6.71
CA GLU A 148 -5.36 -23.38 6.85
C GLU A 148 -5.11 -23.74 8.32
N THR A 149 -4.66 -22.78 9.14
CA THR A 149 -4.42 -22.98 10.57
C THR A 149 -5.71 -23.26 11.33
N ILE A 150 -6.80 -22.53 11.03
CA ILE A 150 -8.11 -22.74 11.67
C ILE A 150 -8.66 -24.14 11.34
N ASP A 151 -8.56 -24.55 10.07
CA ASP A 151 -9.02 -25.87 9.64
C ASP A 151 -8.18 -26.98 10.28
N GLU A 152 -6.86 -26.82 10.38
CA GLU A 152 -5.97 -27.80 11.00
C GLU A 152 -6.24 -27.96 12.50
N VAL A 153 -6.36 -26.86 13.25
CA VAL A 153 -6.52 -26.95 14.72
C VAL A 153 -7.92 -27.46 15.13
N ALA A 154 -8.91 -27.31 14.24
CA ALA A 154 -10.24 -27.88 14.44
C ALA A 154 -10.21 -29.42 14.49
N GLU A 155 -9.26 -30.08 13.82
CA GLU A 155 -9.07 -31.54 13.90
C GLU A 155 -8.68 -32.00 15.31
N TYR A 156 -8.07 -31.11 16.10
CA TYR A 156 -7.66 -31.33 17.49
C TYR A 156 -8.73 -30.89 18.50
N GLY A 157 -9.91 -30.46 18.04
CA GLY A 157 -11.01 -29.99 18.90
C GLY A 157 -10.84 -28.56 19.42
N VAL A 158 -9.84 -27.82 18.92
CA VAL A 158 -9.62 -26.41 19.28
C VAL A 158 -10.38 -25.50 18.32
N VAL A 159 -11.04 -24.48 18.87
CA VAL A 159 -11.74 -23.45 18.08
C VAL A 159 -10.86 -22.20 18.04
N ALA A 160 -10.41 -21.85 16.84
CA ALA A 160 -9.66 -20.64 16.56
C ALA A 160 -10.45 -19.70 15.63
N GLU A 161 -10.12 -18.41 15.66
CA GLU A 161 -10.69 -17.41 14.77
C GLU A 161 -9.62 -16.40 14.31
N CYS A 162 -9.90 -15.75 13.18
CA CYS A 162 -9.19 -14.57 12.72
C CYS A 162 -9.39 -13.40 13.70
N PHE A 163 -8.30 -12.69 14.01
CA PHE A 163 -8.35 -11.35 14.61
C PHE A 163 -7.62 -10.34 13.74
N TRP A 164 -8.07 -9.09 13.78
CA TRP A 164 -7.54 -8.05 12.89
C TRP A 164 -6.42 -7.24 13.55
N LYS A 165 -5.27 -7.13 12.89
CA LYS A 165 -4.11 -6.29 13.25
C LYS A 165 -4.00 -5.15 12.23
N TYR A 166 -3.88 -3.91 12.69
CA TYR A 166 -3.68 -2.75 11.82
C TYR A 166 -2.19 -2.46 11.68
N VAL A 167 -1.67 -2.55 10.45
CA VAL A 167 -0.24 -2.46 10.15
C VAL A 167 -0.02 -1.34 9.15
N ARG A 168 1.10 -0.62 9.30
CA ARG A 168 1.50 0.48 8.42
C ARG A 168 2.50 -0.02 7.39
N PHE A 169 2.27 0.28 6.12
CA PHE A 169 3.15 0.01 4.98
C PHE A 169 3.46 1.36 4.33
N ALA A 170 4.70 1.85 4.37
CA ALA A 170 5.05 3.18 3.86
C ALA A 170 4.17 4.29 4.47
N ASP A 171 3.39 4.98 3.64
CA ASP A 171 2.46 6.04 4.01
C ASP A 171 1.01 5.56 4.24
N ARG A 172 0.77 4.25 4.13
CA ARG A 172 -0.57 3.63 4.17
C ARG A 172 -0.73 2.70 5.35
N TRP A 173 -1.98 2.36 5.65
CA TRP A 173 -2.33 1.39 6.67
C TRP A 173 -3.28 0.33 6.10
N ALA A 174 -3.06 -0.92 6.50
CA ALA A 174 -3.85 -2.07 6.09
C ALA A 174 -4.20 -2.96 7.28
N TRP A 175 -5.35 -3.63 7.20
CA TRP A 175 -5.76 -4.66 8.15
C TRP A 175 -5.26 -6.01 7.69
N ILE A 176 -4.54 -6.71 8.56
CA ILE A 176 -4.04 -8.07 8.37
C ILE A 176 -4.72 -8.99 9.39
N ASP A 177 -4.85 -10.27 9.09
CA ASP A 177 -5.72 -11.23 9.79
C ASP A 177 -5.01 -12.41 10.47
N PRO A 178 -4.24 -12.24 11.56
CA PRO A 178 -3.66 -13.37 12.28
C PRO A 178 -4.69 -14.22 13.06
N VAL A 179 -4.24 -15.35 13.64
CA VAL A 179 -5.11 -16.35 14.30
C VAL A 179 -5.04 -16.28 15.83
N ARG A 180 -6.19 -16.43 16.50
CA ARG A 180 -6.25 -16.61 17.97
C ARG A 180 -7.18 -17.75 18.37
N VAL A 181 -6.87 -18.39 19.50
CA VAL A 181 -7.76 -19.37 20.14
C VAL A 181 -8.91 -18.68 20.85
N VAL A 182 -10.12 -19.22 20.73
CA VAL A 182 -11.32 -18.73 21.45
C VAL A 182 -11.98 -19.79 22.32
N ASN A 183 -11.76 -21.08 22.06
CA ASN A 183 -12.30 -22.16 22.89
C ASN A 183 -11.53 -23.48 22.69
N PHE A 184 -11.56 -24.36 23.69
CA PHE A 184 -11.05 -25.74 23.64
C PHE A 184 -11.76 -26.61 24.68
#